data_AF-A0A8J5WH47-F1
#
_entry.id   AF-A0A8J5WH47-F1
#
_cell.length_a   1.000
_cell.length_b   1.000
_cell.length_c   1.000
_cell.angle_alpha   90.00
_cell.angle_beta   90.00
_cell.angle_gamma   90.00
#
_symmetry.space_group_name_H-M   'P 1'
#
loop_
_entity.id
_entity.type
_entity.pdbx_description
1 polymer ?
#
loop_
_entity_poly.entity_id
_entity_poly.type
_entity_poly.pdbx_seq_one_letter_code
_entity_poly.pdbx_strand_id
1 'polypeptide(L)'
;MPAGHGLRSRTRDLFARPFRKKGYIPLTTYLRTYKVGDYVDVKVNGAVHKGMPHKFYHGRTGRVWNVTKRAIGVEINKQID
;
A
#
# COMPACT_ATOMS: atom_id res chain seq x y z
N MET A 1 -15.58 -16.07 17.48
CA MET A 1 -14.82 -15.12 18.32
C MET A 1 -14.82 -13.76 17.64
N PRO A 2 -15.26 -12.66 18.28
CA PRO A 2 -15.11 -11.33 17.71
C PRO A 2 -13.63 -11.07 17.45
N ALA A 3 -13.29 -10.65 16.23
CA ALA A 3 -11.90 -10.43 15.86
C ALA A 3 -11.40 -9.14 16.50
N GLY A 4 -10.19 -9.17 17.07
CA GLY A 4 -9.58 -7.96 17.63
C GLY A 4 -9.46 -6.84 16.59
N HIS A 5 -9.63 -5.60 17.04
CA HIS A 5 -9.55 -4.38 16.21
C HIS A 5 -8.11 -3.93 15.94
N GLY A 6 -7.14 -4.85 15.96
CA GLY A 6 -5.75 -4.55 15.68
C GLY A 6 -5.55 -4.03 14.26
N LEU A 7 -4.53 -3.17 14.09
CA LEU A 7 -4.20 -2.51 12.82
C LEU A 7 -4.09 -3.47 11.62
N ARG A 8 -3.62 -4.70 11.86
CA ARG A 8 -3.43 -5.76 10.86
C ARG A 8 -4.34 -6.98 11.08
N SER A 9 -5.46 -6.80 11.79
CA SER A 9 -6.42 -7.91 11.93
C SER A 9 -6.99 -8.33 10.58
N ARG A 10 -7.18 -9.63 10.36
CA ARG A 10 -7.74 -10.18 9.10
C ARG A 10 -6.93 -9.85 7.83
N THR A 11 -5.61 -9.65 7.93
CA THR A 11 -4.75 -9.37 6.76
C THR A 11 -3.81 -10.53 6.38
N ARG A 12 -4.12 -11.76 6.84
CA ARG A 12 -3.26 -12.95 6.63
C ARG A 12 -2.90 -13.12 5.16
N ASP A 13 -3.92 -13.19 4.30
CA ASP A 13 -3.72 -13.37 2.85
C ASP A 13 -3.57 -12.04 2.11
N LEU A 14 -4.17 -10.97 2.65
CA LEU A 14 -4.16 -9.63 2.03
C LEU A 14 -2.75 -9.05 1.88
N PHE A 15 -1.87 -9.30 2.86
CA PHE A 15 -0.47 -8.89 2.83
C PHE A 15 0.50 -10.04 2.52
N ALA A 16 0.00 -11.27 2.40
CA ALA A 16 0.82 -12.39 1.97
C ALA A 16 1.29 -12.18 0.53
N ARG A 17 2.54 -12.58 0.27
CA ARG A 17 3.07 -12.59 -1.09
C ARG A 17 2.66 -13.89 -1.78
N PRO A 18 2.19 -13.83 -3.04
CA PRO A 18 1.73 -15.01 -3.74
C PRO A 18 2.88 -15.99 -4.00
N PHE A 19 2.51 -17.22 -4.36
CA PHE A 19 3.47 -18.27 -4.67
C PHE A 19 4.47 -17.82 -5.75
N ARG A 20 5.75 -18.19 -5.58
CA ARG A 20 6.89 -17.79 -6.44
C ARG A 20 7.11 -16.29 -6.59
N LYS A 21 6.45 -15.46 -5.80
CA LYS A 21 6.68 -14.02 -5.74
C LYS A 21 7.23 -13.59 -4.39
N LYS A 22 7.95 -14.45 -3.66
CA LYS A 22 8.67 -14.12 -2.41
C LYS A 22 10.06 -13.51 -2.73
N GLY A 23 10.73 -12.91 -1.74
CA GLY A 23 12.08 -12.36 -1.89
C GLY A 23 12.15 -10.84 -1.91
N TYR A 24 13.15 -10.25 -2.56
CA TYR A 24 13.27 -8.79 -2.64
C TYR A 24 12.25 -8.18 -3.63
N ILE A 25 12.04 -6.86 -3.57
CA ILE A 25 11.17 -6.13 -4.52
C ILE A 25 12.02 -5.77 -5.76
N PRO A 26 11.52 -5.94 -7.00
CA PRO A 26 12.26 -5.51 -8.18
C PRO A 26 12.56 -4.00 -8.14
N LEU A 27 13.74 -3.61 -8.61
CA LEU A 27 14.20 -2.22 -8.58
C LEU A 27 13.33 -1.26 -9.39
N THR A 28 12.58 -1.77 -10.37
CA THR A 28 11.64 -1.02 -11.19
C THR A 28 10.62 -0.24 -10.36
N THR A 29 10.19 -0.78 -9.21
CA THR A 29 9.23 -0.08 -8.34
C THR A 29 9.84 1.17 -7.70
N TYR A 30 11.14 1.16 -7.40
CA TYR A 30 11.84 2.29 -6.79
C TYR A 30 12.26 3.36 -7.80
N LEU A 31 12.59 2.94 -9.02
CA LEU A 31 13.02 3.84 -10.10
C LEU A 31 11.86 4.50 -10.84
N ARG A 32 10.62 4.05 -10.62
CA ARG A 32 9.44 4.66 -11.23
C ARG A 32 9.21 6.05 -10.65
N THR A 33 9.23 7.05 -11.51
CA THR A 33 8.95 8.44 -11.15
C THR A 33 7.45 8.69 -11.13
N TYR A 34 7.04 9.54 -10.20
CA TYR A 34 5.65 9.98 -10.05
C TYR A 34 5.63 11.49 -9.91
N LYS A 35 4.58 12.12 -10.44
CA LYS A 35 4.34 13.55 -10.35
C LYS A 35 3.08 13.82 -9.54
N VAL A 36 3.01 15.02 -8.97
CA VAL A 36 1.79 15.49 -8.31
C VAL A 36 0.67 15.53 -9.34
N GLY A 37 -0.48 14.98 -8.98
CA GLY A 37 -1.65 14.90 -9.84
C GLY A 37 -1.81 13.57 -10.58
N ASP A 38 -0.80 12.70 -10.59
CA ASP A 38 -0.89 11.36 -11.21
C ASP A 38 -1.86 10.44 -10.46
N TYR A 39 -2.57 9.58 -11.19
CA TYR A 39 -3.37 8.51 -10.62
C TYR A 39 -2.51 7.27 -10.36
N VAL A 40 -2.61 6.72 -9.16
CA VAL A 40 -1.82 5.58 -8.71
C VAL A 40 -2.65 4.58 -7.92
N ASP A 41 -2.31 3.30 -8.03
CA ASP A 41 -2.90 2.23 -7.23
C ASP A 41 -2.05 1.93 -5.99
N VAL A 42 -2.71 1.85 -4.84
CA VAL A 42 -2.06 1.49 -3.57
C VAL A 42 -2.08 -0.03 -3.40
N LYS A 43 -0.98 -0.69 -3.77
CA LYS A 43 -0.78 -2.14 -3.53
C LYS A 43 0.36 -2.39 -2.56
N VAL A 44 0.04 -2.97 -1.41
CA VAL A 44 1.03 -3.28 -0.37
C VAL A 44 1.90 -4.48 -0.77
N ASN A 45 3.21 -4.34 -0.54
CA ASN A 45 4.16 -5.43 -0.60
C ASN A 45 4.60 -5.83 0.81
N GLY A 46 4.30 -7.08 1.20
CA GLY A 46 4.61 -7.60 2.54
C GLY A 46 6.09 -7.68 2.91
N ALA A 47 7.03 -7.47 1.97
CA ALA A 47 8.47 -7.45 2.28
C ALA A 47 8.96 -6.13 2.90
N VAL A 48 8.20 -5.03 2.76
CA VAL A 48 8.57 -3.73 3.35
C VAL A 48 7.60 -3.39 4.45
N HIS A 49 8.09 -3.32 5.69
CA HIS A 49 7.26 -3.10 6.86
C HIS A 49 6.95 -1.63 7.17
N LYS A 50 7.91 -0.75 6.90
CA LYS A 50 7.79 0.68 7.19
C LYS A 50 6.98 1.37 6.10
N GLY A 51 6.11 2.32 6.50
CA GLY A 51 5.28 3.09 5.58
C GLY A 51 4.12 2.32 4.96
N MET A 52 3.80 1.12 5.46
CA MET A 52 2.61 0.39 5.00
C MET A 52 1.33 1.15 5.40
N PRO A 53 0.39 1.34 4.46
CA PRO A 53 -0.91 1.91 4.77
C PRO A 53 -1.78 0.92 5.55
N HIS A 54 -2.85 1.43 6.17
CA HIS A 54 -3.89 0.58 6.74
C HIS A 54 -4.57 -0.27 5.65
N LYS A 55 -4.97 -1.50 6.00
CA LYS A 55 -5.53 -2.50 5.07
C LYS A 55 -6.71 -2.01 4.24
N PHE A 56 -7.48 -1.05 4.76
CA PHE A 56 -8.61 -0.44 4.06
C PHE A 56 -8.22 0.19 2.71
N TYR A 57 -7.02 0.79 2.64
CA TYR A 57 -6.53 1.50 1.47
C TYR A 57 -5.85 0.59 0.45
N HIS A 58 -5.66 -0.69 0.76
CA HIS A 58 -5.08 -1.64 -0.20
C HIS A 58 -6.03 -1.90 -1.36
N GLY A 59 -5.53 -1.79 -2.59
CA GLY A 59 -6.31 -1.92 -3.81
C GLY A 59 -7.17 -0.70 -4.14
N ARG A 60 -6.93 0.44 -3.49
CA ARG A 60 -7.58 1.71 -3.83
C ARG A 60 -6.70 2.50 -4.79
N THR A 61 -7.34 3.11 -5.77
CA THR A 61 -6.73 4.13 -6.63
C THR A 61 -6.88 5.49 -5.97
N GLY A 62 -5.85 6.32 -6.04
CA GLY A 62 -5.87 7.67 -5.54
C GLY A 62 -5.02 8.60 -6.38
N ARG A 63 -4.97 9.86 -5.98
CA ARG A 63 -4.20 10.89 -6.66
C ARG A 63 -2.98 11.28 -5.84
N VAL A 64 -1.82 11.43 -6.48
CA VAL A 64 -0.61 11.88 -5.79
C VAL A 64 -0.77 13.35 -5.39
N TRP A 65 -0.71 13.64 -4.09
CA TRP A 65 -0.75 15.01 -3.58
C TRP A 65 0.64 15.55 -3.22
N ASN A 66 1.58 14.67 -2.86
CA ASN A 66 2.95 15.05 -2.50
C ASN A 66 3.95 13.94 -2.79
N VAL A 67 5.17 14.31 -3.15
CA VAL A 67 6.29 13.40 -3.40
C VAL A 67 7.41 13.74 -2.44
N THR A 68 7.77 12.78 -1.58
CA THR A 68 8.85 12.93 -0.60
C THR A 68 10.06 12.08 -0.97
N LYS A 69 11.18 12.23 -0.26
CA LYS A 69 12.44 11.54 -0.55
C LYS A 69 12.34 10.01 -0.66
N ARG A 70 11.43 9.37 0.11
CA ARG A 70 11.33 7.89 0.19
C ARG A 70 9.89 7.36 0.13
N ALA A 71 8.91 8.24 -0.04
CA ALA A 71 7.49 7.89 -0.01
C ALA A 71 6.66 8.86 -0.86
N ILE A 72 5.47 8.42 -1.23
CA ILE A 72 4.52 9.19 -2.02
C ILE A 72 3.26 9.35 -1.17
N GLY A 73 2.79 10.59 -1.03
CA GLY A 73 1.52 10.92 -0.45
C GLY A 73 0.42 10.75 -1.50
N VAL A 74 -0.52 9.85 -1.22
CA VAL A 74 -1.68 9.57 -2.09
C VAL A 74 -2.95 9.93 -1.35
N GLU A 75 -3.79 10.74 -2.00
CA GLU A 75 -5.09 11.16 -1.49
C GLU A 75 -6.16 10.15 -1.92
N ILE A 76 -6.88 9.60 -0.94
CA ILE A 76 -7.91 8.59 -1.12
C ILE A 76 -9.05 8.88 -0.16
N ASN A 77 -10.27 8.95 -0.68
CA ASN A 77 -11.46 9.16 0.12
C ASN A 77 -11.94 7.83 0.71
N LYS A 78 -12.13 7.80 2.03
CA LYS A 78 -12.76 6.69 2.74
C LYS A 78 -14.24 7.01 2.93
N GLN A 79 -15.11 6.14 2.45
CA GLN A 79 -16.53 6.20 2.81
C GLN A 79 -16.67 5.88 4.30
N ILE A 80 -17.40 6.76 4.99
CA ILE A 80 -17.78 6.62 6.39
C ILE A 80 -19.29 6.60 6.38
N ASP A 81 -19.87 5.48 6.77
CA ASP A 81 -21.30 5.32 7.02
C ASP A 81 -21.56 5.45 8.54
#